data_AF-A0A528FHQ7-F1
#
_entry.id   AF-A0A528FHQ7-F1
#
_cell.length_a   1.000
_cell.length_b   1.000
_cell.length_c   1.000
_cell.angle_alpha   90.00
_cell.angle_beta   90.00
_cell.angle_gamma   90.00
#
_symmetry.space_group_name_H-M   'P 1'
#
loop_
_entity.id
_entity.type
_entity.pdbx_description
1 polymer ?
#
loop_
_entity_poly.entity_id
_entity_poly.type
_entity_poly.pdbx_seq_one_letter_code
_entity_poly.pdbx_strand_id
1 'polypeptide(L)' 'EEPSDVAARAYSGETPIFGPDFLIPSPFDPRLILRIAPAVAKAACDTGVATRPITDFAAYIDTLNRFVFRSGLVMK' A
#
# COMPACT_ATOMS: atom_id res chain seq x y z
N GLU A 1 5.33 0.66 14.28
CA GLU A 1 4.12 1.29 13.73
C GLU A 1 2.96 0.44 14.23
N GLU A 2 1.99 1.05 14.93
CA GLU A 2 0.82 0.33 15.45
C GLU A 2 0.05 -0.33 14.30
N PRO A 3 -0.57 -1.50 14.50
CA PRO A 3 -1.32 -2.16 13.45
C PRO A 3 -2.51 -1.27 13.06
N SER A 4 -2.49 -0.75 11.83
CA SER A 4 -3.63 -0.05 11.24
C SER A 4 -4.88 -0.95 11.24
N ASP A 5 -6.01 -0.42 11.74
CA ASP A 5 -7.33 -1.07 11.75
C ASP A 5 -7.78 -1.62 10.39
N VAL A 6 -7.20 -1.11 9.30
CA VAL A 6 -7.46 -1.55 7.92
C VAL A 6 -6.89 -2.95 7.66
N ALA A 7 -5.76 -3.31 8.28
CA ALA A 7 -5.18 -4.65 8.15
C ALA A 7 -5.97 -5.71 8.93
N ALA A 8 -6.49 -5.34 10.11
CA ALA A 8 -7.29 -6.22 10.95
C ALA A 8 -8.61 -6.64 10.29
N ARG A 9 -9.11 -5.86 9.32
CA ARG A 9 -10.37 -6.16 8.60
C ARG A 9 -10.17 -6.98 7.32
N ALA A 10 -8.98 -6.94 6.72
CA ALA A 10 -8.70 -7.63 5.45
C ALA A 10 -8.29 -9.10 5.66
N TYR A 11 -7.64 -9.40 6.78
CA TYR A 11 -7.37 -10.76 7.20
C TYR A 11 -8.29 -11.12 8.35
N SER A 12 -9.11 -12.15 8.19
CA SER A 12 -9.84 -12.79 9.27
C SER A 12 -8.84 -13.46 10.23
N GLY A 13 -8.24 -12.67 11.12
CA GLY A 13 -7.19 -13.11 12.05
C GLY A 13 -6.43 -11.93 12.67
N GLU A 14 -5.66 -12.22 13.73
CA GLU A 14 -4.79 -11.24 14.39
C GLU A 14 -3.86 -10.57 13.38
N THR A 15 -3.74 -9.23 13.46
CA THR A 15 -2.79 -8.50 12.61
C THR A 15 -1.38 -8.84 13.08
N PRO A 16 -0.57 -9.57 12.30
CA PRO A 16 0.73 -10.00 12.77
C PRO A 16 1.62 -8.76 12.94
N ILE A 17 2.28 -8.68 14.10
CA ILE A 17 3.20 -7.60 14.42
C ILE A 17 4.58 -8.01 13.90
N PHE A 18 5.34 -7.04 13.40
CA PHE A 18 6.72 -7.28 12.97
C PHE A 18 7.54 -7.95 14.08
N GLY A 19 8.15 -9.10 13.77
CA GLY A 19 8.88 -9.91 14.74
C GLY A 19 9.63 -11.07 14.09
N PRO A 20 10.32 -11.90 14.88
CA PRO A 20 11.10 -13.03 14.37
C PRO A 20 10.31 -13.98 13.47
N ASP A 21 9.03 -14.18 13.80
CA ASP A 21 8.10 -15.05 13.05
C ASP A 21 7.32 -14.32 11.95
N PHE A 22 7.49 -12.99 11.83
CA PHE A 22 6.78 -12.16 10.86
C PHE A 22 7.67 -10.99 10.39
N LEU A 23 8.65 -11.32 9.54
CA LEU A 23 9.63 -10.39 9.00
C LEU A 23 9.12 -9.64 7.75
N ILE A 24 8.38 -10.33 6.88
CA ILE A 24 7.90 -9.79 5.60
C ILE A 24 6.37 -9.88 5.60
N PRO A 25 5.65 -8.76 5.39
CA PRO A 25 4.19 -8.80 5.33
C PRO A 25 3.70 -9.63 4.15
N SER A 26 2.46 -10.13 4.25
CA SER A 26 1.81 -10.86 3.16
C SER A 26 1.82 -10.05 1.86
N PRO A 27 2.03 -10.68 0.68
CA PRO A 27 1.98 -10.00 -0.61
C PRO A 27 0.68 -9.22 -0.87
N PHE A 28 -0.42 -9.64 -0.25
CA PHE A 28 -1.75 -9.03 -0.41
C PHE A 28 -2.17 -8.18 0.80
N ASP A 29 -1.23 -7.78 1.65
CA ASP A 29 -1.52 -6.82 2.73
C ASP A 29 -1.91 -5.46 2.13
N PRO A 30 -3.15 -4.98 2.34
CA PRO A 30 -3.64 -3.74 1.74
C PRO A 30 -2.84 -2.51 2.19
N ARG A 31 -2.16 -2.57 3.35
CA ARG A 31 -1.29 -1.49 3.83
C ARG A 31 -0.07 -1.29 2.93
N LEU A 32 0.39 -2.35 2.26
CA LEU A 32 1.56 -2.27 1.41
C LEU A 32 1.30 -1.44 0.15
N ILE A 33 0.14 -1.58 -0.48
CA ILE A 33 -0.14 -0.89 -1.75
C ILE A 33 -0.07 0.64 -1.57
N LEU A 34 -0.66 1.15 -0.49
CA LEU A 34 -0.70 2.59 -0.20
C LEU A 34 0.64 3.18 0.22
N ARG A 35 1.61 2.34 0.59
CA ARG A 35 2.93 2.78 1.03
C ARG A 35 3.99 2.56 -0.05
N ILE A 36 4.00 1.39 -0.67
CA ILE A 36 4.98 1.00 -1.69
C ILE A 36 4.72 1.76 -2.99
N ALA A 37 3.48 1.81 -3.49
CA ALA A 37 3.21 2.40 -4.80
C ALA A 37 3.60 3.90 -4.88
N PRO A 38 3.23 4.77 -3.92
CA PRO A 38 3.68 6.17 -3.94
C PRO A 38 5.19 6.32 -3.80
N ALA A 39 5.84 5.50 -2.97
CA ALA A 39 7.29 5.56 -2.76
C ALA A 39 8.06 5.20 -4.05
N VAL A 40 7.65 4.13 -4.74
CA VAL A 40 8.24 3.74 -6.02
C VAL A 40 7.97 4.79 -7.09
N ALA A 41 6.74 5.32 -7.16
CA ALA A 41 6.41 6.35 -8.13
C ALA A 41 7.21 7.64 -7.90
N LYS A 42 7.43 8.04 -6.65
CA LYS A 42 8.31 9.17 -6.29
C LYS A 42 9.75 8.90 -6.69
N ALA A 43 10.30 7.74 -6.35
CA ALA A 43 11.66 7.38 -6.73
C ALA A 43 11.84 7.37 -8.27
N ALA A 44 10.82 6.91 -9.01
CA ALA A 44 10.84 6.94 -10.46
C ALA A 44 10.85 8.37 -11.02
N CYS A 45 10.12 9.30 -10.39
CA CYS A 45 10.14 10.71 -10.75
C CYS A 45 11.51 11.34 -10.44
N ASP A 46 12.03 11.10 -9.24
CA ASP A 46 13.28 11.67 -8.75
C ASP A 46 14.50 11.18 -9.58
N THR A 47 14.47 9.93 -10.04
CA THR A 47 15.55 9.34 -10.86
C THR A 47 15.38 9.60 -12.36
N GLY A 48 14.31 10.28 -12.77
CA GLY A 48 14.05 10.63 -14.18
C GLY A 48 13.63 9.45 -15.07
N VAL A 49 13.40 8.25 -14.51
CA VAL A 49 12.91 7.09 -15.27
C VAL A 49 11.40 7.14 -15.51
N ALA A 50 10.66 7.96 -14.76
CA ALA A 50 9.23 8.12 -14.94
C ALA A 50 8.89 8.77 -16.28
N THR A 51 8.23 8.02 -17.16
CA THR A 51 7.69 8.53 -18.44
C THR A 51 6.49 9.46 -18.25
N ARG A 52 5.83 9.37 -17.09
CA ARG A 52 4.68 10.20 -16.70
C ARG A 52 4.91 10.71 -15.27
N PRO A 53 5.69 11.78 -15.08
CA PRO A 53 5.97 12.33 -13.76
C PRO A 53 4.68 12.79 -13.06
N ILE A 54 4.57 12.49 -11.77
CA ILE A 54 3.43 12.89 -10.95
C ILE A 54 3.73 14.27 -10.37
N THR A 55 2.84 15.23 -10.61
CA THR A 55 2.96 16.61 -10.11
C THR A 55 2.25 16.83 -8.78
N ASP A 56 1.16 16.09 -8.54
CA ASP A 56 0.39 16.13 -7.30
C ASP A 56 0.32 14.72 -6.68
N PHE A 57 1.22 14.48 -5.73
CA PHE A 57 1.26 13.21 -5.00
C PHE A 57 0.08 13.04 -4.05
N ALA A 58 -0.53 14.12 -3.56
CA ALA A 58 -1.69 14.01 -2.68
C ALA A 58 -2.90 13.49 -3.47
N ALA A 59 -3.17 14.05 -4.65
CA ALA A 59 -4.22 13.57 -5.56
C ALA A 59 -3.96 12.14 -6.06
N TYR A 60 -2.70 11.79 -6.32
CA TYR A 60 -2.32 10.44 -6.69
C TYR A 60 -2.61 9.42 -5.58
N ILE A 61 -2.25 9.74 -4.33
CA ILE A 61 -2.53 8.90 -3.17
C ILE A 61 -4.05 8.75 -2.94
N ASP A 62 -4.83 9.81 -3.09
CA ASP A 62 -6.30 9.73 -2.99
C ASP A 62 -6.89 8.80 -4.06
N THR A 63 -6.38 8.86 -5.29
CA THR A 63 -6.78 7.96 -6.37
C THR A 63 -6.42 6.50 -6.05
N LEU A 64 -5.22 6.25 -5.53
CA LEU A 64 -4.78 4.93 -5.08
C LEU A 64 -5.67 4.38 -3.95
N ASN A 65 -6.01 5.20 -2.96
CA ASN A 65 -6.93 4.81 -1.88
C ASN A 65 -8.25 4.28 -2.47
N ARG A 66 -8.88 5.04 -3.37
CA ARG A 66 -10.13 4.62 -4.03
C ARG A 66 -9.98 3.34 -4.83
N PHE A 67 -8.83 3.15 -5.50
CA PHE A 67 -8.54 1.95 -6.28
C PHE A 67 -8.41 0.69 -5.40
N VAL A 68 -7.64 0.77 -4.31
CA VAL A 68 -7.42 -0.35 -3.38
C VAL A 68 -8.73 -0.80 -2.74
N PHE A 69 -9.58 0.14 -2.31
CA PHE A 69 -10.91 -0.18 -1.79
C PHE A 69 -11.79 -0.93 -2.78
N ARG A 70 -11.71 -0.60 -4.08
CA ARG A 70 -12.47 -1.29 -5.13
C ARG A 70 -11.91 -2.68 -5.44
N SER A 71 -10.59 -2.82 -5.50
CA SER A 71 -9.93 -4.09 -5.82
C SER A 71 -10.06 -5.12 -4.70
N GLY A 72 -10.01 -4.69 -3.43
CA GLY A 72 -10.17 -5.58 -2.27
C GLY A 72 -11.56 -6.24 -2.17
N LEU A 73 -12.59 -5.68 -2.81
CA LEU A 73 -13.92 -6.28 -2.88
C LEU A 73 -14.03 -7.40 -3.93
N VAL A 74 -13.10 -7.44 -4.90
CA VAL A 74 -13.10 -8.42 -6.00
C VAL A 74 -12.17 -9.61 -5.68
N MET A 75 -11.14 -9.40 -4.86
CA MET A 75 -10.12 -10.40 -4.51
C MET A 75 -10.45 -11.18 -3.21
N LYS A 76 -11.67 -11.67 -3.08
CA LYS A 76 -12.10 -12.50 -1.94
C LYS A 76 -12.21 -13.97 -2.32
#